data_AF-A0A7X2MLE2-F1
#
_entry.id   AF-A0A7X2MLE2-F1
#
_cell.length_a   1.000
_cell.length_b   1.000
_cell.length_c   1.000
_cell.angle_alpha   90.00
_cell.angle_beta   90.00
_cell.angle_gamma   90.00
#
_symmetry.space_group_name_H-M   'P 1'
#
loop_
_entity.id
_entity.type
_entity.pdbx_description
1 polymer ?
#
loop_
_entity_poly.entity_id
_entity_poly.type
_entity_poly.pdbx_seq_one_letter_code
_entity_poly.pdbx_strand_id
1 'polypeptide(L)'
;MMKALTERQLTIMRQLISHNSYVSLHAISEKTSITTRTLRRDIADINEKLSDQGINLSGKSGRGITIKFADAQSEIAARRIFSVEVDDFSSNFRMLKIASDLLMLSPKSSS
;
A
#
# COMPACT_ATOMS: atom_id res chain seq x y z
N MET A 1 24.11 5.93 -4.83
CA MET A 1 23.34 7.03 -5.46
C MET A 1 21.87 6.66 -5.32
N MET A 2 21.03 7.52 -4.70
CA MET A 2 19.59 7.24 -4.55
C MET A 2 18.96 7.13 -5.94
N LYS A 3 18.64 5.91 -6.36
CA LYS A 3 17.94 5.67 -7.63
C LYS A 3 16.45 5.93 -7.40
N ALA A 4 15.91 6.94 -8.08
CA ALA A 4 14.48 7.25 -8.01
C ALA A 4 13.62 6.07 -8.49
N LEU A 5 12.44 5.89 -7.88
CA LEU A 5 11.42 4.94 -8.34
C LEU A 5 10.70 5.50 -9.56
N THR A 6 10.28 4.62 -10.47
CA THR A 6 9.41 5.01 -11.60
C THR A 6 7.95 5.09 -11.14
N GLU A 7 7.09 5.78 -11.90
CA GLU A 7 5.63 5.83 -11.63
C GLU A 7 5.01 4.45 -11.42
N ARG A 8 5.39 3.46 -12.24
CA ARG A 8 4.91 2.09 -12.10
C ARG A 8 5.36 1.45 -10.78
N GLN A 9 6.63 1.66 -10.40
CA GLN A 9 7.17 1.16 -9.13
C GLN A 9 6.49 1.84 -7.93
N LEU A 10 6.20 3.13 -8.03
CA LEU A 10 5.41 3.87 -7.04
C LEU A 10 4.00 3.28 -6.91
N THR A 11 3.32 2.98 -8.01
CA THR A 11 1.99 2.34 -7.99
C THR A 11 2.03 0.96 -7.32
N ILE A 12 3.06 0.15 -7.58
CA ILE A 12 3.24 -1.14 -6.90
C ILE A 12 3.43 -0.93 -5.39
N MET A 13 4.29 0.01 -4.98
CA MET A 13 4.53 0.32 -3.56
C MET A 13 3.26 0.80 -2.85
N ARG A 14 2.48 1.68 -3.51
CA ARG A 14 1.20 2.19 -3.01
C ARG A 14 0.19 1.09 -2.76
N GLN A 15 0.08 0.12 -3.67
CA GLN A 15 -0.80 -1.03 -3.48
C GLN A 15 -0.35 -1.93 -2.34
N LEU A 16 0.95 -2.13 -2.18
CA LEU A 16 1.46 -3.01 -1.13
C LEU A 16 1.42 -2.37 0.26
N ILE A 17 1.51 -1.03 0.35
CA ILE A 17 1.52 -0.35 1.65
C ILE A 17 0.11 -0.15 2.22
N SER A 18 -0.91 -0.10 1.35
CA SER A 18 -2.32 -0.03 1.75
C SER A 18 -2.84 -1.38 2.27
N HIS A 19 -2.16 -2.48 1.95
CA HIS A 19 -2.52 -3.82 2.42
C HIS A 19 -1.48 -4.33 3.43
N ASN A 20 -1.90 -4.55 4.67
CA ASN A 20 -1.05 -5.20 5.69
C ASN A 20 -0.91 -6.73 5.49
N SER A 21 -1.28 -7.24 4.32
CA SER A 21 -1.33 -8.66 3.98
C SER A 21 -0.68 -8.93 2.63
N TYR A 22 -0.40 -10.20 2.35
CA TYR A 22 0.10 -10.61 1.04
C TYR A 22 -0.91 -10.27 -0.06
N VAL A 23 -0.42 -9.70 -1.16
CA VAL A 23 -1.19 -9.42 -2.38
C VAL A 23 -0.68 -10.33 -3.49
N SER A 24 -1.57 -10.98 -4.24
CA SER A 24 -1.15 -11.87 -5.32
C SER A 24 -0.46 -11.07 -6.44
N LEU A 25 0.55 -11.68 -7.07
CA LEU A 25 1.22 -11.06 -8.23
C LEU A 25 0.21 -10.81 -9.37
N HIS A 26 -0.83 -11.64 -9.47
CA HIS A 26 -1.87 -11.47 -10.47
C HIS A 26 -2.71 -10.21 -10.23
N ALA A 27 -3.15 -9.96 -8.99
CA ALA A 27 -3.91 -8.76 -8.65
C ALA A 27 -3.13 -7.46 -8.93
N ILE A 28 -1.83 -7.46 -8.64
CA ILE A 28 -0.96 -6.32 -8.96
C ILE A 28 -0.80 -6.18 -10.47
N SER A 29 -0.62 -7.31 -11.18
CA SER A 29 -0.45 -7.34 -12.64
C SER A 29 -1.66 -6.79 -13.40
N GLU A 30 -2.89 -7.09 -12.94
CA GLU A 30 -4.12 -6.55 -13.54
C GLU A 30 -4.21 -5.04 -13.35
N LYS A 31 -3.97 -4.54 -12.14
CA LYS A 31 -4.03 -3.11 -11.86
C LYS A 31 -2.93 -2.29 -12.54
N THR A 32 -1.81 -2.92 -12.89
CA THR A 32 -0.67 -2.25 -13.55
C THR A 32 -0.58 -2.56 -15.04
N SER A 33 -1.46 -3.41 -15.57
CA SER A 33 -1.47 -3.89 -16.96
C SER A 33 -0.14 -4.47 -17.44
N ILE A 34 0.63 -5.10 -16.55
CA ILE A 34 1.94 -5.72 -16.89
C ILE A 34 1.92 -7.23 -16.68
N THR A 35 2.89 -7.94 -17.27
CA THR A 35 3.06 -9.37 -17.02
C THR A 35 3.67 -9.63 -15.64
N THR A 36 3.44 -10.82 -15.08
CA THR A 36 4.10 -11.28 -13.84
C THR A 36 5.62 -11.29 -13.96
N ARG A 37 6.18 -11.52 -15.17
CA ARG A 37 7.62 -11.42 -15.44
C ARG A 37 8.13 -9.99 -15.25
N THR A 38 7.42 -9.00 -15.80
CA THR A 38 7.75 -7.58 -15.65
C THR A 38 7.63 -7.15 -14.20
N LEU A 39 6.55 -7.56 -13.52
CA LEU A 39 6.35 -7.27 -12.11
C LEU A 39 7.50 -7.82 -11.23
N ARG A 40 7.99 -9.03 -11.49
CA ARG A 40 9.16 -9.59 -10.77
C ARG A 40 10.43 -8.76 -10.97
N ARG A 41 10.64 -8.20 -12.17
CA ARG A 41 11.76 -7.29 -12.42
C ARG A 41 11.59 -5.99 -11.64
N ASP A 42 10.40 -5.38 -11.70
CA ASP A 42 10.12 -4.17 -10.93
C ASP A 42 10.31 -4.40 -9.42
N ILE A 43 9.92 -5.57 -8.89
CA ILE A 43 10.15 -5.94 -7.48
C ILE A 43 11.64 -6.01 -7.16
N ALA A 44 12.44 -6.64 -8.02
CA ALA A 44 13.89 -6.74 -7.82
C ALA A 44 14.53 -5.34 -7.84
N ASP A 45 14.14 -4.50 -8.80
CA ASP A 45 14.62 -3.11 -8.91
C ASP A 45 14.21 -2.27 -7.70
N ILE A 46 12.99 -2.44 -7.18
CA ILE A 46 12.53 -1.75 -5.96
C ILE A 46 13.39 -2.16 -4.76
N ASN A 47 13.65 -3.45 -4.58
CA ASN A 47 14.48 -3.95 -3.49
C ASN A 47 15.93 -3.42 -3.57
N GLU A 48 16.51 -3.36 -4.77
CA GLU A 48 17.82 -2.75 -4.98
C GLU A 48 17.83 -1.28 -4.52
N LYS A 49 16.75 -0.54 -4.75
CA LYS A 49 16.65 0.89 -4.44
C LYS A 49 16.35 1.20 -2.97
N LEU A 50 15.59 0.33 -2.30
CA LEU A 50 15.03 0.62 -0.97
C LEU A 50 15.57 -0.25 0.17
N SER A 51 16.35 -1.29 -0.14
CA SER A 51 16.92 -2.18 0.88
C SER A 51 17.78 -1.43 1.91
N ASP A 52 18.57 -0.44 1.47
CA ASP A 52 19.36 0.45 2.35
C ASP A 52 18.50 1.28 3.32
N GLN A 53 17.21 1.48 3.01
CA GLN A 53 16.24 2.17 3.86
C GLN A 53 15.47 1.21 4.78
N GLY A 54 15.85 -0.07 4.80
CA GLY A 54 15.17 -1.11 5.58
C GLY A 54 13.83 -1.55 4.99
N ILE A 55 13.55 -1.25 3.71
CA ILE A 55 12.29 -1.61 3.05
C ILE A 55 12.57 -2.70 2.01
N ASN A 56 11.90 -3.84 2.15
CA ASN A 56 12.05 -4.96 1.22
C ASN A 56 10.69 -5.55 0.85
N LEU A 57 10.48 -5.80 -0.44
CA LEU A 57 9.37 -6.56 -0.97
C LEU A 57 9.72 -8.05 -0.94
N SER A 58 8.94 -8.84 -0.20
CA SER A 58 9.14 -10.29 -0.07
C SER A 58 7.96 -11.06 -0.64
N GLY A 59 8.26 -11.96 -1.58
CA GLY A 59 7.29 -12.91 -2.12
C GLY A 59 7.24 -14.19 -1.28
N LYS A 60 6.05 -14.75 -1.08
CA LYS A 60 5.88 -16.12 -0.60
C LYS A 60 5.03 -16.92 -1.58
N SER A 61 5.55 -18.10 -1.96
CA SER A 61 4.85 -19.03 -2.84
C SER A 61 3.43 -19.31 -2.34
N GLY A 62 2.46 -19.28 -3.25
CA GLY A 62 1.04 -19.47 -2.95
C GLY A 62 0.35 -18.34 -2.18
N ARG A 63 1.07 -17.33 -1.67
CA ARG A 63 0.47 -16.21 -0.89
C ARG A 63 0.54 -14.87 -1.61
N GLY A 64 1.58 -14.64 -2.41
CA GLY A 64 1.79 -13.37 -3.10
C GLY A 64 2.99 -12.61 -2.54
N ILE A 65 2.91 -11.28 -2.51
CA ILE A 65 3.99 -10.37 -2.11
C ILE A 65 3.53 -9.39 -1.03
N THR A 66 4.44 -9.02 -0.14
CA THR A 66 4.20 -8.06 0.96
C THR A 66 5.45 -7.21 1.18
N ILE A 67 5.27 -6.06 1.82
CA ILE A 67 6.39 -5.26 2.33
C ILE A 67 6.90 -5.85 3.65
N LYS A 68 8.20 -5.80 3.83
CA LYS A 68 8.94 -6.09 5.07
C LYS A 68 9.76 -4.86 5.43
N PHE A 69 9.66 -4.49 6.68
CA PHE A 69 10.36 -3.36 7.28
C PHE A 69 11.40 -3.89 8.25
N ALA A 70 12.57 -3.27 8.30
CA ALA A 70 13.63 -3.62 9.24
C ALA A 70 13.24 -3.23 10.67
N ASP A 71 12.54 -2.10 10.82
CA ASP A 71 12.08 -1.55 12.09
C ASP A 71 10.84 -0.66 11.92
N ALA A 72 10.26 -0.23 13.03
CA ALA A 72 9.07 0.63 13.03
C ALA A 72 9.31 2.01 12.38
N GLN A 73 10.54 2.54 12.41
CA GLN A 73 10.85 3.83 11.78
C GLN A 73 10.82 3.73 10.26
N SER A 74 11.39 2.66 9.70
CA SER A 74 11.34 2.37 8.27
C SER A 74 9.89 2.18 7.78
N GLU A 75 9.04 1.54 8.60
CA GLU A 75 7.60 1.43 8.30
C GLU A 75 6.90 2.78 8.30
N ILE A 76 7.08 3.59 9.36
CA ILE A 76 6.46 4.92 9.48
C ILE A 76 6.90 5.82 8.32
N ALA A 77 8.19 5.82 7.98
CA ALA A 77 8.74 6.59 6.88
C ALA A 77 8.13 6.15 5.54
N ALA A 78 8.09 4.85 5.26
CA ALA A 78 7.49 4.32 4.04
C ALA A 78 6.00 4.69 3.95
N ARG A 79 5.24 4.53 5.04
CA ARG A 79 3.81 4.88 5.07
C ARG A 79 3.61 6.36 4.80
N ARG A 80 4.44 7.23 5.37
CA ARG A 80 4.36 8.67 5.13
C ARG A 80 4.68 9.06 3.68
N ILE A 81 5.55 8.32 2.99
CA ILE A 81 5.91 8.62 1.60
C ILE A 81 4.86 8.08 0.63
N PHE A 82 4.44 6.83 0.82
CA PHE A 82 3.62 6.12 -0.16
C PHE A 82 2.11 6.12 0.14
N SER A 83 1.66 6.48 1.35
CA SER A 83 0.21 6.50 1.66
C SER A 83 -0.46 7.84 1.31
N VAL A 84 0.29 8.87 0.89
CA VAL A 84 -0.21 10.24 0.68
C VAL A 84 -1.23 10.35 -0.47
N GLU A 85 -1.24 9.40 -1.41
CA GLU A 85 -2.14 9.46 -2.57
C GLU A 85 -3.17 8.33 -2.64
N VAL A 86 -3.19 7.39 -1.68
CA VAL A 86 -4.15 6.27 -1.69
C VAL A 86 -5.44 6.62 -0.93
N ASP A 87 -5.81 7.91 -0.92
CA ASP A 87 -7.09 8.38 -0.39
C ASP A 87 -8.25 8.09 -1.38
N ASP A 88 -8.30 6.85 -1.87
CA ASP A 88 -9.56 6.21 -2.27
C ASP A 88 -10.51 6.03 -1.07
N PHE A 89 -10.12 6.47 0.14
CA PHE A 89 -11.04 6.76 1.23
C PHE A 89 -12.15 7.74 0.81
N SER A 90 -11.98 8.48 -0.29
CA SER A 90 -13.06 9.17 -1.03
C SER A 90 -14.26 8.25 -1.34
N SER A 91 -14.02 7.00 -1.75
CA SER A 91 -15.10 6.06 -2.10
C SER A 91 -16.00 5.71 -0.91
N ASN A 92 -15.43 5.69 0.30
CA ASN A 92 -16.14 5.39 1.53
C ASN A 92 -16.44 6.62 2.40
N PHE A 93 -16.02 7.82 1.99
CA PHE A 93 -16.29 9.06 2.72
C PHE A 93 -17.79 9.32 2.88
N ARG A 94 -18.60 8.88 1.89
CA ARG A 94 -20.06 8.89 1.98
C ARG A 94 -20.55 8.02 3.13
N MET A 95 -20.01 6.81 3.28
CA MET A 95 -20.41 5.87 4.32
C MET A 95 -19.96 6.37 5.70
N LEU A 96 -18.75 6.95 5.79
CA LEU A 96 -18.24 7.57 7.00
C LEU A 96 -19.06 8.80 7.40
N LYS A 97 -19.45 9.64 6.44
CA LYS A 97 -20.31 10.80 6.66
C LYS A 97 -21.68 10.36 7.17
N ILE A 98 -22.29 9.34 6.54
CA ILE A 98 -23.57 8.79 7.01
C ILE A 98 -23.43 8.23 8.43
N ALA A 99 -22.37 7.48 8.73
CA ALA A 99 -22.13 6.95 10.06
C ALA A 99 -21.95 8.08 11.10
N SER A 100 -21.17 9.12 10.76
CA SER A 100 -21.02 10.31 11.60
C SER A 100 -22.35 11.02 11.83
N ASP A 101 -23.12 11.26 10.77
CA ASP A 101 -24.42 11.93 10.85
C ASP A 101 -25.40 11.12 11.71
N LEU A 102 -25.43 9.79 11.58
CA LEU A 102 -26.26 8.92 12.41
C LEU A 102 -25.84 8.91 13.89
N LEU A 103 -24.54 8.93 14.17
CA LEU A 103 -24.02 9.00 15.54
C LEU A 103 -24.29 10.37 16.18
N MET A 104 -24.29 11.45 15.39
CA MET A 104 -24.60 12.80 15.85
C MET A 104 -26.11 13.07 15.99
N LEU A 105 -26.94 12.35 15.22
CA LEU A 105 -28.40 12.42 15.30
C LEU A 105 -29.00 11.47 16.34
N SER A 106 -28.20 10.63 17.00
CA SER A 106 -28.68 9.86 18.14
C SER A 106 -29.18 10.83 19.22
N PRO A 107 -30.47 10.85 19.56
CA PRO A 107 -30.95 11.71 20.61
C PRO A 107 -30.23 11.28 21.89
N LYS A 108 -29.57 12.22 22.57
CA LYS A 108 -29.15 11.99 23.95
C LYS A 108 -30.41 11.55 24.67
N SER A 109 -30.41 10.33 25.19
CA SER A 109 -31.46 9.86 26.08
C SER A 109 -31.58 10.88 27.20
N SER A 110 -32.60 11.73 27.10
CA SER A 110 -33.09 12.49 28.24
C SER A 110 -33.48 11.46 29.30
N SER A 111 -32.93 11.68 30.48
CA SER A 111 -33.10 10.85 31.68
C SER A 111 -34.56 10.57 32.04
#